data_AF-A0A511TGS0-F1
#
_entry.id   AF-A0A511TGS0-F1
#
_cell.length_a   1.000
_cell.length_b   1.000
_cell.length_c   1.000
_cell.angle_alpha   90.00
_cell.angle_beta   90.00
_cell.angle_gamma   90.00
#
_symmetry.space_group_name_H-M   'P 1'
#
loop_
_entity.id
_entity.type
_entity.pdbx_description
1 polymer ?
#
loop_
_entity_poly.entity_id
_entity_poly.type
_entity_poly.pdbx_seq_one_letter_code
_entity_poly.pdbx_strand_id
1 'polypeptide(L)'
;MNRLLPLLAVLAPLAASAQDPGGYNRALAAFNAGDIDTAAPLFFQASEAGGDAQTQGKAEYFLAQSLAKKGLPVAAFISYAAIVNAGPSHPSYLKAVEGLVDMQQQLDEQNLIPSILNQAYSDEVRDQWVTLPKEVLARINYLVGTVSQRRMRFEEARSLLEAVPKDSRVYAKARYLLGVVLADPRFPGRPGEGEALDKEALAAFNVALASQEPQVELKATQHLALIGLGRLHYRRGEYAEATAAYERVPRYTRYWDQALFENGFARFQNEDFGGALGSLQALHAPQFAGAFQPESWILKSTVYYYACLYDEVKTTLAAFDDLYGPMAKQLEPFTAEDGDLIQAYNLVAAENRRLPRPVYLWLRNNERIREVMRVLARVDQEKRELSSGPWRGTPLATQTVASLEEIRGTLLQVGGTLARSRIREAADNLRTFSDQAEIIRVQTALDEKDLLQAGLDQKTLLTRQSLYRPKMPGAAWNYWKFQGEFWIDEIGYYQYTLKRGCPAKTADAQP
;
A
#
# COMPACT_ATOMS: atom_id res chain seq x y z
N MET A 1 -17.35 7.48 -78.92
CA MET A 1 -17.16 6.57 -77.77
C MET A 1 -17.71 7.30 -76.54
N ASN A 2 -19.01 7.34 -76.26
CA ASN A 2 -19.98 6.25 -76.03
C ASN A 2 -19.55 5.27 -74.93
N ARG A 3 -19.93 5.56 -73.67
CA ARG A 3 -21.03 4.87 -72.96
C ARG A 3 -21.10 5.33 -71.49
N LEU A 4 -22.10 6.15 -71.19
CA LEU A 4 -22.67 6.31 -69.85
C LEU A 4 -23.56 5.09 -69.58
N LEU A 5 -23.28 4.35 -68.52
CA LEU A 5 -24.14 3.32 -67.94
C LEU A 5 -24.89 3.94 -66.75
N PRO A 6 -26.23 3.88 -66.68
CA PRO A 6 -26.95 4.23 -65.47
C PRO A 6 -26.90 3.01 -64.53
N LEU A 7 -26.25 3.14 -63.37
CA LEU A 7 -26.42 2.16 -62.31
C LEU A 7 -27.75 2.46 -61.62
N LEU A 8 -28.71 1.54 -61.76
CA LEU A 8 -29.96 1.53 -61.02
C LEU A 8 -29.66 1.58 -59.51
N ALA A 9 -30.22 2.59 -58.84
CA ALA A 9 -30.43 2.58 -57.41
C ALA A 9 -31.41 1.45 -57.07
N VAL A 10 -30.90 0.32 -56.59
CA VAL A 10 -31.70 -0.60 -55.79
C VAL A 10 -31.83 0.06 -54.42
N LEU A 11 -32.91 0.80 -54.24
CA LEU A 11 -33.44 1.14 -52.92
C LEU A 11 -33.84 -0.19 -52.27
N ALA A 12 -32.87 -0.82 -51.59
CA ALA A 12 -33.20 -1.72 -50.51
C ALA A 12 -34.06 -0.90 -49.53
N PRO A 13 -35.19 -1.42 -49.03
CA PRO A 13 -35.86 -0.74 -47.95
C PRO A 13 -34.87 -0.66 -46.81
N LEU A 14 -34.41 0.55 -46.50
CA LEU A 14 -33.97 0.91 -45.16
C LEU A 14 -35.14 0.46 -44.28
N ALA A 15 -35.00 -0.72 -43.67
CA ALA A 15 -35.79 -1.07 -42.53
C ALA A 15 -35.53 0.06 -41.55
N ALA A 16 -36.45 1.02 -41.50
CA ALA A 16 -36.55 1.93 -40.40
C ALA A 16 -36.52 1.03 -39.16
N SER A 17 -35.42 1.11 -38.40
CA SER A 17 -35.35 0.52 -37.08
C SER A 17 -36.47 1.18 -36.30
N ALA A 18 -37.62 0.51 -36.28
CA ALA A 18 -38.71 0.86 -35.42
C ALA A 18 -38.09 0.93 -34.03
N GLN A 19 -38.16 2.11 -33.42
CA GLN A 19 -37.88 2.28 -32.01
C GLN A 19 -38.65 1.16 -31.30
N ASP A 20 -37.96 0.20 -30.67
CA ASP A 20 -38.59 -0.84 -29.85
C ASP A 20 -38.40 -0.50 -28.36
N PRO A 21 -39.18 0.46 -27.80
CA PRO A 21 -39.36 0.57 -26.36
C PRO A 21 -39.71 -0.75 -25.68
N GLY A 22 -40.26 -1.73 -26.43
CA GLY A 22 -40.57 -3.06 -25.95
C GLY A 22 -39.35 -3.90 -25.60
N GLY A 23 -38.18 -3.66 -26.20
CA GLY A 23 -36.92 -4.34 -25.83
C GLY A 23 -36.45 -3.96 -24.42
N TYR A 24 -36.33 -2.66 -24.16
CA TYR A 24 -35.96 -2.13 -22.85
C TYR A 24 -36.98 -2.47 -21.76
N ASN A 25 -38.29 -2.34 -22.05
CA ASN A 25 -39.33 -2.64 -21.06
C ASN A 25 -39.36 -4.13 -20.70
N ARG A 26 -39.11 -5.04 -21.66
CA ARG A 26 -38.94 -6.47 -21.38
C ARG A 26 -37.72 -6.74 -20.49
N ALA A 27 -36.59 -6.10 -20.79
CA ALA A 27 -35.38 -6.20 -19.97
C ALA A 27 -35.64 -5.74 -18.52
N LEU A 28 -36.33 -4.60 -18.36
CA LEU A 28 -36.67 -4.04 -17.06
C LEU A 28 -37.65 -4.93 -16.28
N ALA A 29 -38.63 -5.53 -16.95
CA ALA A 29 -39.54 -6.49 -16.31
C ALA A 29 -38.80 -7.72 -15.78
N ALA A 30 -37.91 -8.31 -16.59
CA ALA A 30 -37.07 -9.44 -16.17
C ALA A 30 -36.16 -9.06 -14.98
N PHE A 31 -35.55 -7.87 -15.02
CA PHE A 31 -34.71 -7.36 -13.95
C PHE A 31 -35.46 -7.20 -12.62
N ASN A 32 -36.65 -6.61 -12.66
CA ASN A 32 -37.49 -6.43 -11.49
C ASN A 32 -38.01 -7.77 -10.94
N ALA A 33 -38.17 -8.78 -11.78
CA ALA A 33 -38.50 -10.14 -11.38
C ALA A 33 -37.30 -10.92 -10.80
N GLY A 34 -36.09 -10.34 -10.83
CA GLY A 34 -34.86 -11.00 -10.39
C GLY A 34 -34.28 -12.00 -11.40
N ASP A 35 -34.84 -12.09 -12.60
CA ASP A 35 -34.33 -12.92 -13.69
C ASP A 35 -33.19 -12.20 -14.42
N ILE A 36 -32.02 -12.20 -13.77
CA ILE A 36 -30.81 -11.55 -14.28
C ILE A 36 -30.30 -12.23 -15.56
N ASP A 37 -30.53 -13.54 -15.70
CA ASP A 37 -30.06 -14.31 -16.84
C ASP A 37 -30.78 -13.91 -18.13
N THR A 38 -32.06 -13.54 -18.05
CA THR A 38 -32.81 -12.95 -19.16
C THR A 38 -32.57 -11.45 -19.29
N ALA A 39 -32.49 -10.72 -18.17
CA ALA A 39 -32.38 -9.26 -18.19
C ALA A 39 -31.08 -8.75 -18.84
N ALA A 40 -29.92 -9.32 -18.49
CA ALA A 40 -28.63 -8.78 -18.94
C ALA A 40 -28.46 -8.84 -20.47
N PRO A 41 -28.74 -9.96 -21.17
CA PRO A 41 -28.66 -9.99 -22.63
C PRO A 41 -29.64 -9.03 -23.31
N LEU A 42 -30.83 -8.81 -22.73
CA LEU A 42 -31.81 -7.87 -23.28
C LEU A 42 -31.36 -6.41 -23.09
N PHE A 43 -30.78 -6.06 -21.94
CA PHE A 43 -30.21 -4.72 -21.74
C PHE A 43 -29.01 -4.47 -22.65
N PHE A 44 -28.17 -5.49 -22.86
CA PHE A 44 -27.07 -5.41 -23.82
C PHE A 44 -27.57 -5.18 -25.25
N GLN A 45 -28.60 -5.91 -25.70
CA GLN A 45 -29.21 -5.64 -27.00
C GLN A 45 -29.79 -4.23 -27.07
N ALA A 46 -30.46 -3.77 -26.01
CA ALA A 46 -31.05 -2.44 -25.96
C ALA A 46 -30.00 -1.30 -25.92
N SER A 47 -28.80 -1.53 -25.38
CA SER A 47 -27.71 -0.56 -25.44
C SER A 47 -27.09 -0.47 -26.85
N GLU A 48 -27.06 -1.58 -27.59
CA GLU A 48 -26.46 -1.65 -28.93
C GLU A 48 -27.44 -1.30 -30.07
N ALA A 49 -28.75 -1.37 -29.85
CA ALA A 49 -29.77 -1.34 -30.91
C ALA A 49 -29.87 -0.01 -31.71
N GLY A 50 -29.18 1.06 -31.30
CA GLY A 50 -29.25 2.38 -31.93
C GLY A 50 -30.63 3.02 -31.78
N GLY A 51 -30.75 4.07 -30.96
CA GLY A 51 -32.04 4.68 -30.65
C GLY A 51 -31.94 5.99 -29.87
N ASP A 52 -32.99 6.30 -29.10
CA ASP A 52 -33.00 7.44 -28.18
C ASP A 52 -31.89 7.31 -27.13
N ALA A 53 -31.02 8.33 -27.04
CA ALA A 53 -29.86 8.34 -26.16
C ALA A 53 -30.24 8.15 -24.68
N GLN A 54 -31.43 8.62 -24.27
CA GLN A 54 -31.91 8.44 -22.90
C GLN A 54 -32.23 6.98 -22.58
N THR A 55 -32.84 6.26 -23.53
CA THR A 55 -33.16 4.83 -23.38
C THR A 55 -31.89 3.98 -23.43
N GLN A 56 -30.97 4.30 -24.34
CA GLN A 56 -29.67 3.63 -24.44
C GLN A 56 -28.87 3.78 -23.14
N GLY A 57 -28.69 5.01 -22.63
CA GLY A 57 -27.92 5.24 -21.40
C GLY A 57 -28.56 4.62 -20.14
N LYS A 58 -29.88 4.40 -20.13
CA LYS A 58 -30.53 3.61 -19.08
C LYS A 58 -30.25 2.12 -19.24
N ALA A 59 -30.30 1.59 -20.46
CA ALA A 59 -29.98 0.20 -20.74
C ALA A 59 -28.55 -0.15 -20.33
N GLU A 60 -27.58 0.71 -20.65
CA GLU A 60 -26.16 0.55 -20.24
C GLU A 60 -26.01 0.47 -18.71
N TYR A 61 -26.70 1.35 -17.98
CA TYR A 61 -26.69 1.33 -16.52
C TYR A 61 -27.31 0.06 -15.93
N PHE A 62 -28.46 -0.36 -16.44
CA PHE A 62 -29.11 -1.58 -15.95
C PHE A 62 -28.36 -2.85 -16.38
N LEU A 63 -27.62 -2.82 -17.49
CA LEU A 63 -26.67 -3.87 -17.85
C LEU A 63 -25.57 -3.97 -16.78
N ALA A 64 -24.93 -2.85 -16.42
CA ALA A 64 -23.92 -2.82 -15.36
C ALA A 64 -24.46 -3.35 -14.03
N GLN A 65 -25.68 -2.94 -13.66
CA GLN A 65 -26.35 -3.42 -12.45
C GLN A 65 -26.71 -4.91 -12.50
N SER A 66 -27.08 -5.42 -13.68
CA SER A 66 -27.34 -6.84 -13.90
C SER A 66 -26.07 -7.67 -13.74
N LEU A 67 -24.94 -7.21 -14.27
CA LEU A 67 -23.63 -7.84 -14.07
C LEU A 67 -23.25 -7.86 -12.58
N ALA A 68 -23.44 -6.74 -11.86
CA ALA A 68 -23.18 -6.67 -10.43
C ALA A 68 -24.04 -7.67 -9.64
N LYS A 69 -25.36 -7.72 -9.92
CA LYS A 69 -26.30 -8.66 -9.29
C LYS A 69 -26.03 -10.12 -9.63
N LYS A 70 -25.50 -10.41 -10.83
CA LYS A 70 -25.05 -11.75 -11.21
C LYS A 70 -23.83 -12.21 -10.41
N GLY A 71 -23.15 -11.27 -9.74
CA GLY A 71 -21.88 -11.52 -9.08
C GLY A 71 -20.72 -11.44 -10.07
N LEU A 72 -20.74 -10.52 -11.02
CA LEU A 72 -19.61 -10.23 -11.92
C LEU A 72 -19.10 -8.80 -11.67
N PRO A 73 -18.49 -8.52 -10.49
CA PRO A 73 -18.09 -7.17 -10.10
C PRO A 73 -17.04 -6.53 -11.01
N VAL A 74 -16.14 -7.29 -11.64
CA VAL A 74 -15.17 -6.69 -12.57
C VAL A 74 -15.84 -6.31 -13.89
N ALA A 75 -16.72 -7.17 -14.42
CA ALA A 75 -17.54 -6.82 -15.57
C ALA A 75 -18.44 -5.60 -15.29
N ALA A 76 -19.08 -5.55 -14.13
CA ALA A 76 -19.88 -4.39 -13.71
C ALA A 76 -19.05 -3.13 -13.56
N PHE A 77 -17.85 -3.22 -12.96
CA PHE A 77 -16.88 -2.13 -12.89
C PHE A 77 -16.59 -1.56 -14.29
N ILE A 78 -16.28 -2.42 -15.27
CA ILE A 78 -15.99 -1.99 -16.65
C ILE A 78 -17.18 -1.24 -17.24
N SER A 79 -18.40 -1.77 -17.08
CA SER A 79 -19.61 -1.14 -17.60
C SER A 79 -19.91 0.21 -16.91
N TYR A 80 -19.75 0.32 -15.60
CA TYR A 80 -19.88 1.60 -14.89
C TYR A 80 -18.80 2.60 -15.30
N ALA A 81 -17.55 2.15 -15.45
CA ALA A 81 -16.45 2.99 -15.90
C ALA A 81 -16.68 3.55 -17.30
N ALA A 82 -17.24 2.76 -18.23
CA ALA A 82 -17.60 3.24 -19.57
C ALA A 82 -18.60 4.41 -19.51
N ILE A 83 -19.63 4.30 -18.67
CA ILE A 83 -20.61 5.37 -18.45
C ILE A 83 -19.96 6.62 -17.84
N VAL A 84 -19.09 6.46 -16.84
CA VAL A 84 -18.39 7.58 -16.20
C VAL A 84 -17.44 8.27 -17.20
N ASN A 85 -16.76 7.51 -18.04
CA ASN A 85 -15.85 8.04 -19.06
C ASN A 85 -16.58 8.75 -20.21
N ALA A 86 -17.84 8.42 -20.48
CA ALA A 86 -18.69 9.17 -21.41
C ALA A 86 -19.02 10.59 -20.89
N GLY A 87 -18.87 10.84 -19.58
CA GLY A 87 -18.96 12.15 -18.98
C GLY A 87 -20.34 12.53 -18.43
N PRO A 88 -20.48 13.73 -17.84
CA PRO A 88 -21.65 14.13 -17.06
C PRO A 88 -22.93 14.33 -17.89
N SER A 89 -22.82 14.42 -19.23
CA SER A 89 -23.99 14.46 -20.12
C SER A 89 -24.70 13.10 -20.23
N HIS A 90 -24.06 12.00 -19.79
CA HIS A 90 -24.65 10.68 -19.86
C HIS A 90 -25.86 10.55 -18.89
N PRO A 91 -27.02 10.04 -19.34
CA PRO A 91 -28.26 9.98 -18.55
C PRO A 91 -28.15 9.32 -17.17
N SER A 92 -27.25 8.36 -17.06
CA SER A 92 -27.03 7.55 -15.85
C SER A 92 -25.71 7.86 -15.14
N TYR A 93 -25.07 8.99 -15.44
CA TYR A 93 -23.73 9.33 -14.96
C TYR A 93 -23.58 9.20 -13.43
N LEU A 94 -24.37 9.93 -12.64
CA LEU A 94 -24.26 9.90 -11.18
C LEU A 94 -24.54 8.51 -10.58
N LYS A 95 -25.48 7.77 -11.17
CA LYS A 95 -25.78 6.39 -10.75
C LYS A 95 -24.63 5.43 -11.07
N ALA A 96 -23.92 5.66 -12.16
CA ALA A 96 -22.73 4.89 -12.50
C ALA A 96 -21.55 5.24 -11.59
N VAL A 97 -21.41 6.51 -11.16
CA VAL A 97 -20.43 6.90 -10.13
C VAL A 97 -20.70 6.15 -8.82
N GLU A 98 -21.96 6.07 -8.39
CA GLU A 98 -22.35 5.26 -7.21
C GLU A 98 -22.01 3.78 -7.40
N GLY A 99 -22.41 3.17 -8.52
CA GLY A 99 -22.08 1.78 -8.84
C GLY A 99 -20.58 1.51 -8.90
N LEU A 100 -19.79 2.47 -9.37
CA LEU A 100 -18.33 2.39 -9.42
C LEU A 100 -17.71 2.37 -8.00
N VAL A 101 -18.24 3.18 -7.07
CA VAL A 101 -17.84 3.18 -5.66
C VAL A 101 -18.22 1.86 -4.97
N ASP A 102 -19.37 1.29 -5.29
CA ASP A 102 -19.78 -0.02 -4.78
C ASP A 102 -18.84 -1.13 -5.26
N MET A 103 -18.48 -1.13 -6.55
CA MET A 103 -17.53 -2.09 -7.10
C MET A 103 -16.13 -1.90 -6.50
N GLN A 104 -15.71 -0.66 -6.23
CA GLN A 104 -14.46 -0.37 -5.53
C GLN A 104 -14.45 -1.04 -4.16
N GLN A 105 -15.53 -0.91 -3.40
CA GLN A 105 -15.64 -1.52 -2.07
C GLN A 105 -15.63 -3.05 -2.16
N GLN A 106 -16.36 -3.64 -3.11
CA GLN A 106 -16.46 -5.09 -3.24
C GLN A 106 -15.12 -5.74 -3.67
N LEU A 107 -14.39 -5.09 -4.56
CA LEU A 107 -13.11 -5.57 -5.07
C LEU A 107 -11.93 -5.19 -4.15
N ASP A 108 -12.10 -4.14 -3.33
CA ASP A 108 -11.02 -3.43 -2.64
C ASP A 108 -9.91 -3.05 -3.64
N GLU A 109 -10.34 -2.51 -4.79
CA GLU A 109 -9.47 -2.06 -5.89
C GLU A 109 -9.01 -0.62 -5.61
N GLN A 110 -7.70 -0.37 -5.63
CA GLN A 110 -7.08 0.87 -5.18
C GLN A 110 -6.31 1.58 -6.30
N ASN A 111 -6.35 1.12 -7.55
CA ASN A 111 -5.57 1.67 -8.65
C ASN A 111 -6.48 2.24 -9.76
N LEU A 112 -7.24 1.40 -10.46
CA LEU A 112 -8.04 1.77 -11.62
C LEU A 112 -9.26 2.62 -11.26
N ILE A 113 -10.11 2.15 -10.33
CA ILE A 113 -11.34 2.85 -9.95
C ILE A 113 -11.03 4.22 -9.33
N PRO A 114 -10.12 4.34 -8.35
CA PRO A 114 -9.76 5.66 -7.83
C PRO A 114 -9.18 6.59 -8.91
N SER A 115 -8.43 6.05 -9.87
CA SER A 115 -7.89 6.85 -10.99
C SER A 115 -9.00 7.38 -11.90
N ILE A 116 -10.01 6.57 -12.21
CA ILE A 116 -11.18 6.97 -13.00
C ILE A 116 -11.97 8.05 -12.26
N LEU A 117 -12.26 7.84 -10.97
CA LEU A 117 -12.96 8.82 -10.13
C LEU A 117 -12.18 10.14 -10.06
N ASN A 118 -10.86 10.08 -9.88
CA ASN A 118 -10.01 11.27 -9.86
C ASN A 118 -10.00 12.00 -11.21
N GLN A 119 -10.00 11.27 -12.34
CA GLN A 119 -10.04 11.88 -13.67
C GLN A 119 -11.39 12.54 -13.96
N ALA A 120 -12.49 11.95 -13.47
CA ALA A 120 -13.83 12.50 -13.58
C ALA A 120 -14.08 13.71 -12.64
N TYR A 121 -13.24 13.89 -11.62
CA TYR A 121 -13.40 14.94 -10.63
C TYR A 121 -12.92 16.31 -11.14
N SER A 122 -13.81 17.03 -11.85
CA SER A 122 -13.61 18.42 -12.30
C SER A 122 -14.44 19.42 -11.50
N ASP A 123 -14.12 20.72 -11.63
CA ASP A 123 -14.87 21.78 -10.94
C ASP A 123 -16.34 21.82 -11.36
N GLU A 124 -16.65 21.56 -12.64
CA GLU A 124 -18.03 21.52 -13.14
C GLU A 124 -18.82 20.32 -12.63
N VAL A 125 -18.14 19.19 -12.40
CA VAL A 125 -18.75 17.95 -11.92
C VAL A 125 -18.93 17.95 -10.40
N ARG A 126 -18.07 18.68 -9.66
CA ARG A 126 -18.15 18.81 -8.19
C ARG A 126 -19.53 19.24 -7.74
N ASP A 127 -20.10 20.28 -8.37
CA ASP A 127 -21.43 20.79 -8.03
C ASP A 127 -22.53 19.73 -8.21
N GLN A 128 -22.39 18.83 -9.20
CA GLN A 128 -23.32 17.73 -9.41
C GLN A 128 -23.13 16.63 -8.37
N TRP A 129 -21.89 16.30 -8.01
CA TRP A 129 -21.55 15.24 -7.06
C TRP A 129 -22.00 15.54 -5.63
N VAL A 130 -22.23 16.81 -5.27
CA VAL A 130 -22.85 17.17 -3.97
C VAL A 130 -24.22 16.50 -3.78
N THR A 131 -24.91 16.14 -4.88
CA THR A 131 -26.22 15.46 -4.82
C THR A 131 -26.13 13.95 -4.58
N LEU A 132 -24.94 13.36 -4.64
CA LEU A 132 -24.75 11.93 -4.34
C LEU A 132 -25.06 11.63 -2.86
N PRO A 133 -25.40 10.37 -2.53
CA PRO A 133 -25.55 9.97 -1.15
C PRO A 133 -24.29 10.32 -0.33
N LYS A 134 -24.48 10.84 0.88
CA LYS A 134 -23.40 11.35 1.73
C LYS A 134 -22.24 10.37 1.92
N GLU A 135 -22.54 9.09 2.13
CA GLU A 135 -21.53 8.03 2.28
C GLU A 135 -20.76 7.75 0.97
N VAL A 136 -21.43 7.86 -0.19
CA VAL A 136 -20.79 7.71 -1.50
C VAL A 136 -19.81 8.86 -1.73
N LEU A 137 -20.25 10.11 -1.49
CA LEU A 137 -19.39 11.29 -1.61
C LEU A 137 -18.20 11.24 -0.64
N ALA A 138 -18.41 10.79 0.60
CA ALA A 138 -17.35 10.60 1.58
C ALA A 138 -16.29 9.59 1.10
N ARG A 139 -16.71 8.49 0.47
CA ARG A 139 -15.81 7.50 -0.13
C ARG A 139 -15.05 8.05 -1.32
N ILE A 140 -15.73 8.76 -2.21
CA ILE A 140 -15.08 9.43 -3.34
C ILE A 140 -13.98 10.37 -2.84
N ASN A 141 -14.29 11.23 -1.86
CA ASN A 141 -13.31 12.14 -1.27
C ASN A 141 -12.09 11.39 -0.71
N TYR A 142 -12.31 10.27 -0.01
CA TYR A 142 -11.22 9.43 0.47
C TYR A 142 -10.38 8.81 -0.67
N LEU A 143 -11.02 8.26 -1.70
CA LEU A 143 -10.36 7.59 -2.83
C LEU A 143 -9.58 8.58 -3.70
N VAL A 144 -10.20 9.70 -4.07
CA VAL A 144 -9.56 10.77 -4.83
C VAL A 144 -8.45 11.42 -3.99
N GLY A 145 -8.67 11.65 -2.70
CA GLY A 145 -7.63 12.13 -1.77
C GLY A 145 -6.42 11.20 -1.71
N THR A 146 -6.65 9.88 -1.76
CA THR A 146 -5.57 8.87 -1.85
C THR A 146 -4.78 9.00 -3.15
N VAL A 147 -5.45 9.21 -4.29
CA VAL A 147 -4.78 9.42 -5.59
C VAL A 147 -4.00 10.73 -5.59
N SER A 148 -4.56 11.81 -5.06
CA SER A 148 -3.89 13.11 -4.96
C SER A 148 -2.65 13.06 -4.06
N GLN A 149 -2.72 12.37 -2.91
CA GLN A 149 -1.54 12.13 -2.06
C GLN A 149 -0.44 11.38 -2.82
N ARG A 150 -0.78 10.30 -3.54
CA ARG A 150 0.19 9.52 -4.33
C ARG A 150 0.83 10.33 -5.46
N ARG A 151 0.11 11.31 -6.00
CA ARG A 151 0.59 12.26 -7.03
C ARG A 151 1.25 13.51 -6.43
N MET A 152 1.48 13.54 -5.11
CA MET A 152 2.07 14.68 -4.37
C MET A 152 1.26 16.00 -4.50
N ARG A 153 -0.03 15.91 -4.84
CA ARG A 153 -0.98 17.03 -4.83
C ARG A 153 -1.56 17.19 -3.42
N PHE A 154 -0.71 17.61 -2.49
CA PHE A 154 -1.00 17.52 -1.06
C PHE A 154 -2.14 18.44 -0.60
N GLU A 155 -2.25 19.66 -1.13
CA GLU A 155 -3.35 20.57 -0.78
C GLU A 155 -4.72 20.05 -1.23
N GLU A 156 -4.78 19.48 -2.43
CA GLU A 156 -5.99 18.83 -2.92
C GLU A 156 -6.34 17.61 -2.04
N ALA A 157 -5.34 16.79 -1.69
CA ALA A 157 -5.53 15.67 -0.79
C ALA A 157 -6.04 16.12 0.59
N ARG A 158 -5.46 17.19 1.17
CA ARG A 158 -5.91 17.78 2.44
C ARG A 158 -7.39 18.16 2.36
N SER A 159 -7.76 18.97 1.37
CA SER A 159 -9.14 19.46 1.20
C SER A 159 -10.15 18.32 1.09
N LEU A 160 -9.85 17.30 0.26
CA LEU A 160 -10.69 16.13 0.09
C LEU A 160 -10.84 15.31 1.38
N LEU A 161 -9.75 15.08 2.10
CA LEU A 161 -9.75 14.26 3.32
C LEU A 161 -10.42 14.97 4.49
N GLU A 162 -10.31 16.30 4.56
CA GLU A 162 -11.02 17.12 5.54
C GLU A 162 -12.54 17.12 5.30
N ALA A 163 -12.96 17.05 4.03
CA ALA A 163 -14.36 16.99 3.62
C ALA A 163 -15.05 15.64 3.94
N VAL A 164 -14.32 14.63 4.40
CA VAL A 164 -14.92 13.36 4.84
C VAL A 164 -15.62 13.56 6.19
N PRO A 165 -16.95 13.34 6.27
CA PRO A 165 -17.73 13.62 7.47
C PRO A 165 -17.53 12.56 8.57
N LYS A 166 -17.68 12.98 9.83
CA LYS A 166 -17.41 12.16 11.04
C LYS A 166 -18.21 10.86 11.14
N ASP A 167 -19.42 10.87 10.60
CA ASP A 167 -20.36 9.75 10.61
C ASP A 167 -20.16 8.77 9.43
N SER A 168 -19.27 9.09 8.48
CA SER A 168 -18.91 8.16 7.41
C SER A 168 -18.10 6.97 7.92
N ARG A 169 -18.26 5.80 7.29
CA ARG A 169 -17.50 4.59 7.65
C ARG A 169 -16.03 4.65 7.24
N VAL A 170 -15.63 5.58 6.37
CA VAL A 170 -14.23 5.77 5.96
C VAL A 170 -13.53 6.92 6.72
N TYR A 171 -14.20 7.53 7.70
CA TYR A 171 -13.69 8.69 8.43
C TYR A 171 -12.34 8.42 9.11
N ALA A 172 -12.19 7.26 9.78
CA ALA A 172 -10.93 6.89 10.43
C ALA A 172 -9.77 6.79 9.41
N LYS A 173 -10.02 6.14 8.25
CA LYS A 173 -9.03 6.01 7.16
C LYS A 173 -8.67 7.38 6.58
N ALA A 174 -9.65 8.26 6.41
CA ALA A 174 -9.43 9.62 5.92
C ALA A 174 -8.58 10.45 6.89
N ARG A 175 -8.84 10.35 8.20
CA ARG A 175 -8.06 11.06 9.23
C ARG A 175 -6.64 10.54 9.36
N TYR A 176 -6.44 9.23 9.27
CA TYR A 176 -5.11 8.66 9.17
C TYR A 176 -4.35 9.20 7.95
N LEU A 177 -4.95 9.15 6.76
CA LEU A 177 -4.30 9.62 5.54
C LEU A 177 -4.05 11.13 5.57
N LEU A 178 -4.96 11.91 6.17
CA LEU A 178 -4.77 13.35 6.39
C LEU A 178 -3.52 13.60 7.25
N GLY A 179 -3.34 12.85 8.33
CA GLY A 179 -2.12 12.91 9.14
C GLY A 179 -0.86 12.61 8.34
N VAL A 180 -0.90 11.61 7.45
CA VAL A 180 0.21 11.29 6.54
C VAL A 180 0.50 12.42 5.56
N VAL A 181 -0.53 13.04 4.98
CA VAL A 181 -0.40 14.17 4.04
C VAL A 181 0.23 15.37 4.72
N LEU A 182 -0.30 15.77 5.88
CA LEU A 182 0.17 16.95 6.62
C LEU A 182 1.58 16.75 7.17
N ALA A 183 1.93 15.51 7.55
CA ALA A 183 3.27 15.15 7.96
C ALA A 183 4.21 14.84 6.79
N ASP A 184 3.89 15.09 5.52
CA ASP A 184 4.86 14.86 4.43
C ASP A 184 5.85 16.04 4.33
N PRO A 185 7.18 15.84 4.36
CA PRO A 185 8.15 16.93 4.23
C PRO A 185 8.04 17.71 2.91
N ARG A 186 7.41 17.12 1.89
CA ARG A 186 7.20 17.73 0.57
C ARG A 186 5.90 18.54 0.49
N PHE A 187 5.14 18.64 1.58
CA PHE A 187 3.95 19.48 1.63
C PHE A 187 4.33 20.94 1.31
N PRO A 188 3.62 21.64 0.40
CA PRO A 188 3.95 23.01 0.00
C PRO A 188 3.47 24.02 1.07
N GLY A 189 3.95 23.88 2.31
CA GLY A 189 3.64 24.82 3.39
C GLY A 189 4.42 26.13 3.22
N ARG A 190 3.89 27.24 3.74
CA ARG A 190 4.66 28.48 3.83
C ARG A 190 5.81 28.29 4.83
N PRO A 191 6.94 29.03 4.69
CA PRO A 191 8.01 29.01 5.68
C PRO A 191 7.45 29.25 7.09
N GLY A 192 7.70 28.34 8.02
CA GLY A 192 7.19 28.40 9.40
C GLY A 192 5.86 27.67 9.66
N GLU A 193 5.16 27.17 8.64
CA GLU A 193 3.91 26.40 8.84
C GLU A 193 4.12 24.96 9.30
N GLY A 194 5.38 24.46 9.31
CA GLY A 194 5.69 23.08 9.68
C GLY A 194 5.17 22.67 11.06
N GLU A 195 5.32 23.53 12.07
CA GLU A 195 4.83 23.24 13.43
C GLU A 195 3.29 23.16 13.48
N ALA A 196 2.60 24.02 12.73
CA ALA A 196 1.15 23.98 12.63
C ALA A 196 0.67 22.71 11.91
N LEU A 197 1.31 22.34 10.79
CA LEU A 197 1.03 21.12 10.05
C LEU A 197 1.28 19.87 10.91
N ASP A 198 2.38 19.82 11.66
CA ASP A 198 2.68 18.74 12.59
C ASP A 198 1.61 18.62 13.68
N LYS A 199 1.15 19.75 14.25
CA LYS A 199 0.06 19.76 15.24
C LYS A 199 -1.25 19.25 14.65
N GLU A 200 -1.59 19.64 13.43
CA GLU A 200 -2.77 19.15 12.73
C GLU A 200 -2.65 17.65 12.39
N ALA A 201 -1.46 17.19 12.00
CA ALA A 201 -1.18 15.79 11.74
C ALA A 201 -1.33 14.92 13.00
N LEU A 202 -0.78 15.36 14.14
CA LEU A 202 -0.98 14.72 15.44
C LEU A 202 -2.46 14.64 15.80
N ALA A 203 -3.22 15.72 15.60
CA ALA A 203 -4.66 15.72 15.85
C ALA A 203 -5.39 14.70 14.95
N ALA A 204 -5.05 14.65 13.67
CA ALA A 204 -5.63 13.72 12.71
C ALA A 204 -5.36 12.25 13.08
N PHE A 205 -4.13 11.91 13.46
CA PHE A 205 -3.79 10.56 13.94
C PHE A 205 -4.54 10.21 15.23
N ASN A 206 -4.62 11.13 16.20
CA ASN A 206 -5.36 10.89 17.45
C ASN A 206 -6.87 10.68 17.21
N VAL A 207 -7.46 11.39 16.23
CA VAL A 207 -8.85 11.14 15.82
C VAL A 207 -9.02 9.75 15.21
N ALA A 208 -8.08 9.30 14.37
CA ALA A 208 -8.10 7.94 13.82
C ALA A 208 -7.99 6.87 14.93
N LEU A 209 -7.17 7.12 15.95
CA LEU A 209 -7.04 6.24 17.13
C LEU A 209 -8.31 6.18 17.98
N ALA A 210 -8.94 7.33 18.23
CA ALA A 210 -10.15 7.45 19.05
C ALA A 210 -11.43 7.00 18.33
N SER A 211 -11.36 6.73 17.03
CA SER A 211 -12.50 6.27 16.24
C SER A 211 -13.02 4.91 16.72
N GLN A 212 -14.33 4.71 16.62
CA GLN A 212 -15.04 3.50 17.07
C GLN A 212 -15.76 2.83 15.90
N GLU A 213 -16.20 1.58 16.08
CA GLU A 213 -16.98 0.84 15.09
C GLU A 213 -18.25 1.62 14.67
N PRO A 214 -18.77 1.46 13.43
CA PRO A 214 -18.46 0.45 12.41
C PRO A 214 -17.56 0.94 11.25
N GLN A 215 -16.41 1.54 11.57
CA GLN A 215 -15.44 2.06 10.59
C GLN A 215 -14.76 0.95 9.77
N VAL A 216 -14.49 1.22 8.50
CA VAL A 216 -13.81 0.28 7.60
C VAL A 216 -12.38 0.05 8.08
N GLU A 217 -12.01 -1.20 8.31
CA GLU A 217 -10.66 -1.62 8.72
C GLU A 217 -10.11 -0.84 9.93
N LEU A 218 -10.98 -0.58 10.92
CA LEU A 218 -10.65 0.28 12.06
C LEU A 218 -9.35 -0.13 12.76
N LYS A 219 -9.18 -1.41 13.09
CA LYS A 219 -7.97 -1.90 13.77
C LYS A 219 -6.69 -1.66 12.97
N ALA A 220 -6.71 -1.96 11.68
CA ALA A 220 -5.55 -1.73 10.82
C ALA A 220 -5.22 -0.22 10.75
N THR A 221 -6.25 0.61 10.64
CA THR A 221 -6.13 2.07 10.63
C THR A 221 -5.56 2.62 11.95
N GLN A 222 -6.00 2.08 13.09
CA GLN A 222 -5.46 2.45 14.40
C GLN A 222 -3.99 2.08 14.54
N HIS A 223 -3.59 0.88 14.10
CA HIS A 223 -2.18 0.48 14.14
C HIS A 223 -1.31 1.36 13.22
N LEU A 224 -1.79 1.67 12.02
CA LEU A 224 -1.11 2.61 11.12
C LEU A 224 -1.02 4.03 11.70
N ALA A 225 -2.04 4.51 12.40
CA ALA A 225 -2.00 5.80 13.08
C ALA A 225 -0.96 5.84 14.22
N LEU A 226 -0.74 4.73 14.94
CA LEU A 226 0.34 4.62 15.92
C LEU A 226 1.73 4.70 15.27
N ILE A 227 1.92 4.02 14.13
CA ILE A 227 3.15 4.15 13.33
C ILE A 227 3.33 5.60 12.86
N GLY A 228 2.27 6.23 12.35
CA GLY A 228 2.27 7.63 11.92
C GLY A 228 2.65 8.61 13.03
N LEU A 229 2.10 8.43 14.23
CA LEU A 229 2.51 9.19 15.42
C LEU A 229 3.99 9.00 15.74
N GLY A 230 4.47 7.76 15.76
CA GLY A 230 5.86 7.45 16.02
C GLY A 230 6.82 8.16 15.06
N ARG A 231 6.51 8.15 13.76
CA ARG A 231 7.32 8.81 12.72
C ARG A 231 7.32 10.33 12.85
N LEU A 232 6.17 10.90 13.21
CA LEU A 232 6.03 12.34 13.40
C LEU A 232 6.80 12.82 14.63
N HIS A 233 6.66 12.13 15.76
CA HIS A 233 7.45 12.40 16.97
C HIS A 233 8.95 12.25 16.72
N TYR A 234 9.37 11.17 16.03
CA TYR A 234 10.77 10.93 15.69
C TYR A 234 11.36 12.09 14.89
N ARG A 235 10.65 12.58 13.86
CA ARG A 235 11.11 13.71 13.06
C ARG A 235 11.26 15.00 13.87
N ARG A 236 10.37 15.20 14.85
CA ARG A 236 10.38 16.37 15.74
C ARG A 236 11.45 16.27 16.83
N GLY A 237 12.24 15.19 16.87
CA GLY A 237 13.25 14.94 17.91
C GLY A 237 12.66 14.45 19.24
N GLU A 238 11.36 14.16 19.27
CA GLU A 238 10.61 13.69 20.45
C GLU A 238 10.72 12.16 20.54
N TYR A 239 11.93 11.66 20.76
CA TYR A 239 12.23 10.23 20.64
C TYR A 239 11.55 9.37 21.72
N ALA A 240 11.30 9.93 22.90
CA ALA A 240 10.59 9.24 23.98
C ALA A 240 9.11 8.99 23.60
N GLU A 241 8.45 10.01 23.05
CA GLU A 241 7.09 9.96 22.55
C GLU A 241 6.98 9.03 21.33
N ALA A 242 7.99 9.06 20.44
CA ALA A 242 8.08 8.13 19.32
C ALA A 242 8.14 6.68 19.80
N THR A 243 9.02 6.40 20.77
CA THR A 243 9.15 5.07 21.40
C THR A 243 7.83 4.62 22.01
N ALA A 244 7.17 5.49 22.78
CA ALA A 244 5.87 5.19 23.39
C ALA A 244 4.77 4.91 22.35
N ALA A 245 4.79 5.60 21.20
CA ALA A 245 3.84 5.35 20.12
C ALA A 245 4.06 3.97 19.46
N TYR A 246 5.31 3.60 19.16
CA TYR A 246 5.63 2.30 18.57
C TYR A 246 5.33 1.13 19.51
N GLU A 247 5.57 1.28 20.83
CA GLU A 247 5.27 0.24 21.82
C GLU A 247 3.77 -0.04 22.00
N ARG A 248 2.93 0.93 21.68
CA ARG A 248 1.47 0.77 21.71
C ARG A 248 0.95 -0.06 20.53
N VAL A 249 1.76 -0.30 19.48
CA VAL A 249 1.36 -1.17 18.37
C VAL A 249 1.26 -2.60 18.90
N PRO A 250 0.09 -3.26 18.82
CA PRO A 250 -0.06 -4.58 19.42
C PRO A 250 0.87 -5.60 18.78
N ARG A 251 1.44 -6.47 19.62
CA ARG A 251 2.32 -7.56 19.19
C ARG A 251 1.62 -8.47 18.20
N TYR A 252 2.39 -9.06 17.30
CA TYR A 252 1.91 -10.01 16.27
C TYR A 252 0.90 -9.44 15.27
N THR A 253 0.68 -8.13 15.27
CA THR A 253 -0.07 -7.48 14.19
C THR A 253 0.78 -7.40 12.93
N ARG A 254 0.13 -7.24 11.77
CA ARG A 254 0.78 -7.10 10.46
C ARG A 254 1.75 -5.91 10.32
N TYR A 255 1.82 -5.01 11.30
CA TYR A 255 2.69 -3.82 11.31
C TYR A 255 3.71 -3.86 12.46
N TRP A 256 3.74 -4.94 13.23
CA TRP A 256 4.52 -4.99 14.45
C TRP A 256 6.03 -5.12 14.19
N ASP A 257 6.43 -5.82 13.15
CA ASP A 257 7.81 -5.86 12.67
C ASP A 257 8.31 -4.45 12.31
N GLN A 258 7.49 -3.68 11.59
CA GLN A 258 7.80 -2.30 11.26
C GLN A 258 7.87 -1.41 12.52
N ALA A 259 6.94 -1.60 13.48
CA ALA A 259 6.98 -0.89 14.75
C ALA A 259 8.27 -1.19 15.54
N LEU A 260 8.66 -2.47 15.65
CA LEU A 260 9.90 -2.89 16.33
C LEU A 260 11.13 -2.25 15.69
N PHE A 261 11.17 -2.26 14.35
CA PHE A 261 12.27 -1.69 13.60
C PHE A 261 12.40 -0.17 13.81
N GLU A 262 11.31 0.57 13.61
CA GLU A 262 11.30 2.03 13.78
C GLU A 262 11.50 2.44 15.25
N ASN A 263 11.04 1.62 16.21
CA ASN A 263 11.35 1.77 17.64
C ASN A 263 12.84 1.62 17.92
N GLY A 264 13.53 0.69 17.25
CA GLY A 264 14.99 0.56 17.33
C GLY A 264 15.71 1.88 17.03
N PHE A 265 15.30 2.59 15.97
CA PHE A 265 15.83 3.92 15.65
C PHE A 265 15.48 4.96 16.71
N ALA A 266 14.22 5.03 17.15
CA ALA A 266 13.79 5.99 18.16
C ALA A 266 14.58 5.82 19.47
N ARG A 267 14.74 4.57 19.94
CA ARG A 267 15.53 4.26 21.14
C ARG A 267 17.02 4.56 20.95
N PHE A 268 17.58 4.28 19.78
CA PHE A 268 18.97 4.63 19.48
C PHE A 268 19.20 6.13 19.58
N GLN A 269 18.33 6.95 18.97
CA GLN A 269 18.42 8.41 19.05
C GLN A 269 18.16 8.94 20.46
N ASN A 270 17.36 8.24 21.26
CA ASN A 270 17.15 8.53 22.67
C ASN A 270 18.27 8.01 23.59
N GLU A 271 19.41 7.60 23.02
CA GLU A 271 20.57 7.00 23.72
C GLU A 271 20.27 5.72 24.53
N ASP A 272 19.09 5.11 24.33
CA ASP A 272 18.72 3.81 24.90
C ASP A 272 19.24 2.67 24.00
N PHE A 273 20.57 2.53 23.95
CA PHE A 273 21.23 1.50 23.16
C PHE A 273 20.80 0.07 23.54
N GLY A 274 20.54 -0.16 24.84
CA GLY A 274 20.10 -1.46 25.35
C GLY A 274 18.71 -1.83 24.85
N GLY A 275 17.78 -0.89 24.88
CA GLY A 275 16.45 -1.05 24.32
C GLY A 275 16.46 -1.13 22.79
N ALA A 276 17.29 -0.33 22.11
CA ALA A 276 17.43 -0.37 20.65
C ALA A 276 17.84 -1.78 20.18
N LEU A 277 18.90 -2.36 20.76
CA LEU A 277 19.30 -3.73 20.47
C LEU A 277 18.24 -4.76 20.86
N GLY A 278 17.47 -4.51 21.92
CA GLY A 278 16.34 -5.32 22.31
C GLY A 278 15.25 -5.41 21.24
N SER A 279 14.84 -4.25 20.70
CA SER A 279 13.89 -4.15 19.59
C SER A 279 14.42 -4.86 18.34
N LEU A 280 15.71 -4.69 18.01
CA LEU A 280 16.34 -5.35 16.86
C LEU A 280 16.49 -6.86 17.05
N GLN A 281 16.79 -7.32 18.26
CA GLN A 281 16.85 -8.74 18.58
C GLN A 281 15.50 -9.43 18.40
N ALA A 282 14.40 -8.74 18.76
CA ALA A 282 13.06 -9.26 18.53
C ALA A 282 12.79 -9.55 17.03
N LEU A 283 13.34 -8.73 16.12
CA LEU A 283 13.23 -8.92 14.67
C LEU A 283 14.03 -10.11 14.13
N HIS A 284 15.00 -10.61 14.90
CA HIS A 284 15.79 -11.80 14.53
C HIS A 284 15.20 -13.10 15.06
N ALA A 285 14.02 -13.05 15.69
CA ALA A 285 13.35 -14.23 16.20
C ALA A 285 12.82 -15.15 15.07
N PRO A 286 12.70 -16.47 15.28
CA PRO A 286 12.35 -17.43 14.23
C PRO A 286 11.04 -17.16 13.48
N GLN A 287 10.06 -16.51 14.10
CA GLN A 287 8.81 -16.13 13.42
C GLN A 287 9.01 -15.06 12.34
N PHE A 288 10.11 -14.31 12.40
CA PHE A 288 10.54 -13.38 11.36
C PHE A 288 11.59 -14.01 10.43
N ALA A 289 11.85 -15.31 10.54
CA ALA A 289 12.78 -16.01 9.66
C ALA A 289 12.32 -15.88 8.19
N GLY A 290 13.19 -15.29 7.37
CA GLY A 290 12.87 -14.97 5.99
C GLY A 290 12.23 -13.59 5.78
N ALA A 291 12.19 -12.71 6.78
CA ALA A 291 11.89 -11.31 6.58
C ALA A 291 13.07 -10.59 5.88
N PHE A 292 12.76 -9.72 4.93
CA PHE A 292 13.75 -8.88 4.27
C PHE A 292 13.94 -7.58 5.05
N GLN A 293 14.91 -7.57 5.98
CA GLN A 293 15.20 -6.43 6.86
C GLN A 293 16.71 -6.14 6.97
N PRO A 294 17.40 -5.88 5.84
CA PRO A 294 18.86 -5.63 5.83
C PRO A 294 19.27 -4.46 6.73
N GLU A 295 18.47 -3.41 6.79
CA GLU A 295 18.73 -2.22 7.59
C GLU A 295 18.80 -2.50 9.11
N SER A 296 18.12 -3.55 9.60
CA SER A 296 18.18 -3.93 11.02
C SER A 296 19.60 -4.29 11.46
N TRP A 297 20.39 -4.89 10.56
CA TRP A 297 21.79 -5.24 10.82
C TRP A 297 22.71 -4.03 10.79
N ILE A 298 22.44 -3.08 9.89
CA ILE A 298 23.18 -1.83 9.82
C ILE A 298 22.94 -1.02 11.09
N LEU A 299 21.68 -0.83 11.50
CA LEU A 299 21.37 -0.14 12.75
C LEU A 299 21.97 -0.86 13.95
N LYS A 300 21.90 -2.20 14.02
CA LYS A 300 22.55 -2.98 15.09
C LYS A 300 24.06 -2.71 15.15
N SER A 301 24.73 -2.69 14.01
CA SER A 301 26.16 -2.37 13.90
C SER A 301 26.44 -0.93 14.34
N THR A 302 25.61 0.03 13.94
CA THR A 302 25.70 1.42 14.40
C THR A 302 25.55 1.53 15.92
N VAL A 303 24.60 0.83 16.54
CA VAL A 303 24.44 0.84 18.00
C VAL A 303 25.71 0.31 18.69
N TYR A 304 26.28 -0.80 18.20
CA TYR A 304 27.54 -1.33 18.73
C TYR A 304 28.72 -0.36 18.53
N TYR A 305 28.79 0.28 17.37
CA TYR A 305 29.83 1.27 17.07
C TYR A 305 29.76 2.46 18.04
N TYR A 306 28.58 3.03 18.29
CA TYR A 306 28.40 4.12 19.26
C TYR A 306 28.62 3.69 20.72
N ALA A 307 28.48 2.40 21.02
CA ALA A 307 28.88 1.82 22.31
C ALA A 307 30.39 1.49 22.38
N CYS A 308 31.15 1.74 21.31
CA CYS A 308 32.54 1.36 21.09
C CYS A 308 32.77 -0.14 21.37
N LEU A 309 31.91 -0.99 20.81
CA LEU A 309 31.98 -2.44 20.88
C LEU A 309 32.42 -2.97 19.51
N TYR A 310 33.72 -2.80 19.19
CA TYR A 310 34.21 -2.94 17.81
C TYR A 310 34.25 -4.40 17.32
N ASP A 311 34.49 -5.36 18.20
CA ASP A 311 34.42 -6.79 17.86
C ASP A 311 32.96 -7.20 17.50
N GLU A 312 31.97 -6.65 18.20
CA GLU A 312 30.55 -6.83 17.93
C GLU A 312 30.12 -6.16 16.62
N VAL A 313 30.68 -4.99 16.28
CA VAL A 313 30.48 -4.35 14.96
C VAL A 313 30.95 -5.28 13.85
N LYS A 314 32.21 -5.76 13.91
CA LYS A 314 32.79 -6.66 12.90
C LYS A 314 31.96 -7.92 12.73
N THR A 315 31.53 -8.53 13.83
CA THR A 315 30.70 -9.75 13.82
C THR A 315 29.33 -9.49 13.18
N THR A 316 28.70 -8.35 13.49
CA THR A 316 27.39 -8.01 12.94
C THR A 316 27.46 -7.72 11.44
N LEU A 317 28.50 -7.01 11.00
CA LEU A 317 28.71 -6.70 9.59
C LEU A 317 29.09 -7.93 8.75
N ALA A 318 29.85 -8.88 9.30
CA ALA A 318 30.10 -10.16 8.65
C ALA A 318 28.81 -10.97 8.44
N ALA A 319 27.94 -11.02 9.46
CA ALA A 319 26.64 -11.69 9.35
C ALA A 319 25.72 -11.01 8.31
N PHE A 320 25.80 -9.68 8.17
CA PHE A 320 25.12 -8.96 7.10
C PHE A 320 25.61 -9.39 5.71
N ASP A 321 26.93 -9.46 5.49
CA ASP A 321 27.50 -9.84 4.20
C ASP A 321 27.11 -11.27 3.80
N ASP A 322 27.22 -12.21 4.76
CA ASP A 322 26.88 -13.61 4.56
C ASP A 322 25.41 -13.79 4.17
N LEU A 323 24.52 -13.00 4.78
CA LEU A 323 23.09 -13.10 4.53
C LEU A 323 22.68 -12.37 3.23
N TYR A 324 23.13 -11.14 3.03
CA TYR A 324 22.61 -10.25 1.98
C TYR A 324 23.50 -10.14 0.74
N GLY A 325 24.80 -10.40 0.84
CA GLY A 325 25.71 -10.40 -0.31
C GLY A 325 25.27 -11.34 -1.44
N PRO A 326 24.93 -12.62 -1.15
CA PRO A 326 24.38 -13.52 -2.16
C PRO A 326 23.04 -13.06 -2.73
N MET A 327 22.18 -12.44 -1.90
CA MET A 327 20.88 -11.93 -2.34
C MET A 327 21.03 -10.77 -3.32
N ALA A 328 21.94 -9.83 -3.07
CA ALA A 328 22.22 -8.70 -3.95
C ALA A 328 22.62 -9.18 -5.35
N LYS A 329 23.56 -10.13 -5.42
CA LYS A 329 23.99 -10.76 -6.68
C LYS A 329 22.85 -11.44 -7.43
N GLN A 330 21.94 -12.09 -6.70
CA GLN A 330 20.78 -12.75 -7.31
C GLN A 330 19.76 -11.76 -7.87
N LEU A 331 19.72 -10.51 -7.37
CA LEU A 331 18.80 -9.47 -7.85
C LEU A 331 19.30 -8.72 -9.09
N GLU A 332 20.62 -8.67 -9.33
CA GLU A 332 21.24 -7.95 -10.46
C GLU A 332 20.57 -8.19 -11.82
N PRO A 333 20.17 -9.42 -12.22
CA PRO A 333 19.55 -9.66 -13.53
C PRO A 333 18.17 -9.01 -13.69
N PHE A 334 17.54 -8.57 -12.60
CA PHE A 334 16.16 -8.06 -12.59
C PHE A 334 16.06 -6.54 -12.41
N THR A 335 17.19 -5.84 -12.31
CA THR A 335 17.21 -4.38 -12.10
C THR A 335 17.15 -3.56 -13.39
N ALA A 336 17.37 -4.20 -14.55
CA ALA A 336 17.40 -3.54 -15.87
C ALA A 336 16.19 -2.64 -16.14
N GLU A 337 16.42 -1.48 -16.79
CA GLU A 337 15.40 -0.47 -17.05
C GLU A 337 14.30 -0.96 -18.01
N ASP A 338 14.70 -1.67 -19.07
CA ASP A 338 13.84 -2.15 -20.15
C ASP A 338 13.29 -3.56 -19.93
N GLY A 339 13.27 -4.04 -18.68
CA GLY A 339 12.74 -5.36 -18.35
C GLY A 339 11.25 -5.49 -18.67
N ASP A 340 10.87 -6.64 -19.24
CA ASP A 340 9.48 -6.98 -19.57
C ASP A 340 8.60 -6.98 -18.30
N LEU A 341 7.52 -6.18 -18.32
CA LEU A 341 6.66 -5.97 -17.16
C LEU A 341 5.88 -7.23 -16.78
N ILE A 342 5.50 -8.05 -17.76
CA ILE A 342 4.78 -9.30 -17.50
C ILE A 342 5.72 -10.31 -16.82
N GLN A 343 6.97 -10.40 -17.27
CA GLN A 343 8.00 -11.20 -16.60
C GLN A 343 8.25 -10.72 -15.17
N ALA A 344 8.33 -9.41 -14.94
CA ALA A 344 8.47 -8.85 -13.60
C ALA A 344 7.29 -9.22 -12.69
N TYR A 345 6.06 -9.16 -13.21
CA TYR A 345 4.88 -9.64 -12.49
C TYR A 345 4.96 -11.13 -12.17
N ASN A 346 5.37 -11.96 -13.14
CA ASN A 346 5.48 -13.41 -12.95
C ASN A 346 6.48 -13.80 -11.85
N LEU A 347 7.50 -12.98 -11.58
CA LEU A 347 8.44 -13.18 -10.47
C LEU A 347 7.79 -13.04 -9.09
N VAL A 348 6.69 -12.29 -8.98
CA VAL A 348 5.95 -12.12 -7.72
C VAL A 348 4.66 -12.94 -7.69
N ALA A 349 4.11 -13.26 -8.85
CA ALA A 349 2.87 -14.03 -9.04
C ALA A 349 2.91 -15.40 -8.34
N ALA A 350 4.04 -16.10 -8.45
CA ALA A 350 4.25 -17.42 -7.87
C ALA A 350 5.66 -17.55 -7.30
N GLU A 351 5.81 -18.38 -6.26
CA GLU A 351 7.12 -18.62 -5.66
C GLU A 351 8.01 -19.29 -6.69
N ASN A 352 9.21 -18.75 -6.85
CA ASN A 352 10.17 -19.22 -7.82
C ASN A 352 11.56 -19.17 -7.20
N ARG A 353 12.48 -19.97 -7.74
CA ARG A 353 13.88 -20.02 -7.29
C ARG A 353 14.73 -18.89 -7.87
N ARG A 354 14.13 -17.96 -8.63
CA ARG A 354 14.87 -16.88 -9.30
C ARG A 354 15.11 -15.69 -8.35
N LEU A 355 14.17 -15.42 -7.44
CA LEU A 355 14.35 -14.43 -6.38
C LEU A 355 14.76 -15.09 -5.05
N PRO A 356 15.59 -14.42 -4.23
CA PRO A 356 15.82 -14.84 -2.85
C PRO A 356 14.49 -14.91 -2.10
N ARG A 357 14.26 -15.99 -1.34
CA ARG A 357 12.98 -16.19 -0.61
C ARG A 357 12.59 -15.00 0.27
N PRO A 358 13.49 -14.35 1.02
CA PRO A 358 13.10 -13.19 1.82
C PRO A 358 12.61 -12.00 1.00
N VAL A 359 13.29 -11.73 -0.12
CA VAL A 359 12.89 -10.67 -1.05
C VAL A 359 11.55 -11.01 -1.69
N TYR A 360 11.36 -12.25 -2.13
CA TYR A 360 10.09 -12.72 -2.68
C TYR A 360 8.92 -12.52 -1.71
N LEU A 361 9.07 -12.92 -0.45
CA LEU A 361 8.05 -12.75 0.58
C LEU A 361 7.74 -11.27 0.84
N TRP A 362 8.76 -10.41 0.89
CA TRP A 362 8.61 -8.97 1.07
C TRP A 362 7.89 -8.30 -0.11
N LEU A 363 8.21 -8.69 -1.35
CA LEU A 363 7.50 -8.25 -2.55
C LEU A 363 6.04 -8.70 -2.52
N ARG A 364 5.79 -9.97 -2.23
CA ARG A 364 4.45 -10.56 -2.20
C ARG A 364 3.58 -10.03 -1.06
N ASN A 365 4.18 -9.54 0.02
CA ASN A 365 3.42 -8.93 1.12
C ASN A 365 3.00 -7.47 0.84
N ASN A 366 3.49 -6.86 -0.25
CA ASN A 366 3.07 -5.51 -0.64
C ASN A 366 1.56 -5.47 -0.95
N GLU A 367 0.84 -4.55 -0.30
CA GLU A 367 -0.63 -4.46 -0.41
C GLU A 367 -1.11 -4.27 -1.85
N ARG A 368 -0.45 -3.41 -2.62
CA ARG A 368 -0.84 -3.10 -4.01
C ARG A 368 -0.60 -4.29 -4.93
N ILE A 369 0.48 -5.05 -4.72
CA ILE A 369 0.72 -6.29 -5.48
C ILE A 369 -0.34 -7.35 -5.14
N ARG A 370 -0.66 -7.53 -3.85
CA ARG A 370 -1.71 -8.48 -3.40
C ARG A 370 -3.08 -8.12 -3.95
N GLU A 371 -3.38 -6.84 -4.01
CA GLU A 371 -4.61 -6.32 -4.60
C GLU A 371 -4.70 -6.68 -6.09
N VAL A 372 -3.67 -6.36 -6.89
CA VAL A 372 -3.63 -6.72 -8.32
C VAL A 372 -3.82 -8.23 -8.52
N MET A 373 -3.16 -9.07 -7.70
CA MET A 373 -3.35 -10.52 -7.73
C MET A 373 -4.81 -10.93 -7.45
N ARG A 374 -5.46 -10.31 -6.46
CA ARG A 374 -6.84 -10.59 -6.08
C ARG A 374 -7.80 -10.26 -7.23
N VAL A 375 -7.63 -9.10 -7.85
CA VAL A 375 -8.47 -8.65 -8.97
C VAL A 375 -8.22 -9.51 -10.21
N LEU A 376 -6.98 -9.87 -10.53
CA LEU A 376 -6.67 -10.80 -11.62
C LEU A 376 -7.31 -12.17 -11.42
N ALA A 377 -7.26 -12.73 -10.20
CA ALA A 377 -7.94 -13.97 -9.88
C ALA A 377 -9.46 -13.85 -10.07
N ARG A 378 -10.03 -12.68 -9.75
CA ARG A 378 -11.44 -12.39 -9.99
C ARG A 378 -11.79 -12.30 -11.47
N VAL A 379 -10.96 -11.63 -12.27
CA VAL A 379 -11.10 -11.58 -13.74
C VAL A 379 -11.12 -12.99 -14.33
N ASP A 380 -10.16 -13.84 -13.95
CA ASP A 380 -10.08 -15.22 -14.46
C ASP A 380 -11.26 -16.07 -14.00
N GLN A 381 -11.84 -15.80 -12.83
CA GLN A 381 -13.09 -16.41 -12.37
C GLN A 381 -14.28 -15.97 -13.25
N GLU A 382 -14.50 -14.67 -13.44
CA GLU A 382 -15.64 -14.14 -14.20
C GLU A 382 -15.61 -14.60 -15.66
N LYS A 383 -14.42 -14.66 -16.28
CA LYS A 383 -14.25 -15.22 -17.63
C LYS A 383 -14.71 -16.68 -17.72
N ARG A 384 -14.40 -17.50 -16.72
CA ARG A 384 -14.86 -18.91 -16.66
C ARG A 384 -16.37 -19.00 -16.47
N GLU A 385 -16.93 -18.17 -15.61
CA GLU A 385 -18.39 -18.10 -15.38
C GLU A 385 -19.13 -17.71 -16.67
N LEU A 386 -18.63 -16.71 -17.42
CA LEU A 386 -19.20 -16.30 -18.70
C LEU A 386 -19.04 -17.36 -19.81
N SER A 387 -17.96 -18.14 -19.78
CA SER A 387 -17.67 -19.17 -20.79
C SER A 387 -18.43 -20.49 -20.55
N SER A 388 -18.93 -20.72 -19.33
CA SER A 388 -19.60 -21.96 -18.93
C SER A 388 -21.04 -21.78 -18.46
N GLY A 389 -21.46 -20.53 -18.20
CA GLY A 389 -22.76 -20.19 -17.65
C GLY A 389 -23.87 -20.00 -18.70
N PRO A 390 -25.04 -19.49 -18.26
CA PRO A 390 -26.24 -19.33 -19.10
C PRO A 390 -26.06 -18.44 -20.33
N TRP A 391 -25.11 -17.50 -20.28
CA TRP A 391 -24.83 -16.58 -21.37
C TRP A 391 -23.79 -17.10 -22.38
N ARG A 392 -23.36 -18.36 -22.25
CA ARG A 392 -22.36 -18.95 -23.15
C ARG A 392 -22.82 -18.82 -24.61
N GLY A 393 -21.95 -18.26 -25.45
CA GLY A 393 -22.21 -18.08 -26.88
C GLY A 393 -23.08 -16.86 -27.23
N THR A 394 -23.51 -16.08 -26.24
CA THR A 394 -24.20 -14.81 -26.50
C THR A 394 -23.21 -13.70 -26.89
N PRO A 395 -23.65 -12.67 -27.64
CA PRO A 395 -22.84 -11.48 -27.91
C PRO A 395 -22.38 -10.77 -26.62
N LEU A 396 -23.26 -10.69 -25.61
CA LEU A 396 -22.94 -10.16 -24.29
C LEU A 396 -21.71 -10.86 -23.69
N ALA A 397 -21.75 -12.19 -23.55
CA ALA A 397 -20.64 -12.93 -22.96
C ALA A 397 -19.34 -12.77 -23.76
N THR A 398 -19.44 -12.73 -25.09
CA THR A 398 -18.28 -12.58 -25.98
C THR A 398 -17.61 -11.22 -25.77
N GLN A 399 -18.39 -10.13 -25.76
CA GLN A 399 -17.87 -8.78 -25.55
C GLN A 399 -17.37 -8.57 -24.11
N THR A 400 -18.11 -9.06 -23.11
CA THR A 400 -17.66 -8.96 -21.71
C THR A 400 -16.36 -9.71 -21.47
N VAL A 401 -16.19 -10.91 -22.04
CA VAL A 401 -14.90 -11.64 -21.96
C VAL A 401 -13.78 -10.85 -22.63
N ALA A 402 -14.02 -10.24 -23.79
CA ALA A 402 -13.01 -9.40 -24.45
C ALA A 402 -12.60 -8.19 -23.59
N SER A 403 -13.55 -7.49 -22.98
CA SER A 403 -13.25 -6.38 -22.07
C SER A 403 -12.53 -6.83 -20.79
N LEU A 404 -12.87 -8.02 -20.26
CA LEU A 404 -12.15 -8.62 -19.13
C LEU A 404 -10.68 -8.93 -19.49
N GLU A 405 -10.40 -9.36 -20.72
CA GLU A 405 -9.01 -9.56 -21.19
C GLU A 405 -8.23 -8.25 -21.31
N GLU A 406 -8.87 -7.16 -21.74
CA GLU A 406 -8.25 -5.84 -21.78
C GLU A 406 -7.87 -5.33 -20.37
N ILE A 407 -8.81 -5.45 -19.41
CA ILE A 407 -8.53 -5.14 -18.00
C ILE A 407 -7.44 -6.05 -17.45
N ARG A 408 -7.45 -7.35 -17.79
CA ARG A 408 -6.39 -8.29 -17.41
C ARG A 408 -5.02 -7.81 -17.90
N GLY A 409 -4.93 -7.38 -19.16
CA GLY A 409 -3.72 -6.80 -19.74
C GLY A 409 -3.25 -5.58 -18.97
N THR A 410 -4.14 -4.64 -18.68
CA THR A 410 -3.85 -3.43 -17.89
C THR A 410 -3.34 -3.77 -16.50
N LEU A 411 -4.01 -4.68 -15.79
CA LEU A 411 -3.63 -5.12 -14.45
C LEU A 411 -2.26 -5.81 -14.42
N LEU A 412 -1.93 -6.60 -15.46
CA LEU A 412 -0.59 -7.19 -15.59
C LEU A 412 0.49 -6.12 -15.77
N GLN A 413 0.23 -5.05 -16.53
CA GLN A 413 1.16 -3.93 -16.67
C GLN A 413 1.33 -3.15 -15.36
N VAL A 414 0.23 -2.90 -14.63
CA VAL A 414 0.27 -2.26 -13.30
C VAL A 414 1.05 -3.13 -12.31
N GLY A 415 0.71 -4.41 -12.22
CA GLY A 415 1.39 -5.38 -11.35
C GLY A 415 2.88 -5.53 -11.69
N GLY A 416 3.21 -5.54 -12.98
CA GLY A 416 4.59 -5.58 -13.47
C GLY A 416 5.39 -4.34 -13.10
N THR A 417 4.78 -3.16 -13.23
CA THR A 417 5.39 -1.88 -12.84
C THR A 417 5.68 -1.84 -11.35
N LEU A 418 4.71 -2.28 -10.52
CA LEU A 418 4.88 -2.39 -9.07
C LEU A 418 5.98 -3.40 -8.71
N ALA A 419 5.95 -4.60 -9.28
CA ALA A 419 6.94 -5.63 -9.03
C ALA A 419 8.35 -5.15 -9.38
N ARG A 420 8.51 -4.56 -10.57
CA ARG A 420 9.80 -4.02 -11.05
C ARG A 420 10.33 -2.91 -10.15
N SER A 421 9.47 -1.94 -9.80
CA SER A 421 9.83 -0.85 -8.89
C SER A 421 10.31 -1.39 -7.54
N ARG A 422 9.63 -2.41 -7.00
CA ARG A 422 9.96 -2.99 -5.70
C ARG A 422 11.21 -3.88 -5.76
N ILE A 423 11.44 -4.59 -6.85
CA ILE A 423 12.68 -5.36 -7.06
C ILE A 423 13.88 -4.41 -7.12
N ARG A 424 13.76 -3.29 -7.84
CA ARG A 424 14.80 -2.25 -7.86
C ARG A 424 15.03 -1.66 -6.48
N GLU A 425 13.96 -1.32 -5.76
CA GLU A 425 14.07 -0.84 -4.39
C GLU A 425 14.81 -1.82 -3.48
N ALA A 426 14.54 -3.13 -3.58
CA ALA A 426 15.28 -4.13 -2.83
C ALA A 426 16.78 -4.14 -3.20
N ALA A 427 17.11 -4.09 -4.49
CA ALA A 427 18.50 -4.07 -4.96
C ALA A 427 19.23 -2.78 -4.55
N ASP A 428 18.59 -1.62 -4.70
CA ASP A 428 19.13 -0.33 -4.29
C ASP A 428 19.33 -0.26 -2.78
N ASN A 429 18.37 -0.74 -1.99
CA ASN A 429 18.51 -0.83 -0.54
C ASN A 429 19.71 -1.71 -0.16
N LEU A 430 19.88 -2.88 -0.78
CA LEU A 430 21.03 -3.74 -0.51
C LEU A 430 22.36 -3.07 -0.86
N ARG A 431 22.41 -2.35 -1.98
CA ARG A 431 23.59 -1.56 -2.36
C ARG A 431 23.88 -0.46 -1.34
N THR A 432 22.89 0.35 -1.00
CA THR A 432 23.03 1.43 -0.01
C THR A 432 23.45 0.91 1.36
N PHE A 433 22.88 -0.20 1.84
CA PHE A 433 23.26 -0.79 3.11
C PHE A 433 24.64 -1.45 3.07
N SER A 434 25.06 -1.98 1.91
CA SER A 434 26.44 -2.43 1.71
C SER A 434 27.43 -1.27 1.79
N ASP A 435 27.12 -0.13 1.17
CA ASP A 435 27.96 1.07 1.24
C ASP A 435 28.05 1.60 2.68
N GLN A 436 26.93 1.63 3.40
CA GLN A 436 26.90 2.00 4.83
C GLN A 436 27.70 1.03 5.70
N ALA A 437 27.61 -0.28 5.43
CA ALA A 437 28.41 -1.28 6.11
C ALA A 437 29.91 -1.01 5.92
N GLU A 438 30.37 -0.71 4.71
CA GLU A 438 31.77 -0.34 4.43
C GLU A 438 32.20 0.93 5.17
N ILE A 439 31.36 1.95 5.20
CA ILE A 439 31.63 3.18 5.97
C ILE A 439 31.84 2.84 7.46
N ILE A 440 30.95 2.03 8.04
CA ILE A 440 31.06 1.61 9.45
C ILE A 440 32.35 0.80 9.65
N ARG A 441 32.73 -0.10 8.72
CA ARG A 441 33.99 -0.87 8.81
C ARG A 441 35.21 0.04 8.84
N VAL A 442 35.29 0.99 7.90
CA VAL A 442 36.42 1.93 7.82
C VAL A 442 36.50 2.76 9.08
N GLN A 443 35.38 3.33 9.52
CA GLN A 443 35.33 4.16 10.72
C GLN A 443 35.72 3.36 11.97
N THR A 444 35.20 2.14 12.12
CA THR A 444 35.56 1.23 13.22
C THR A 444 37.07 0.94 13.24
N ALA A 445 37.67 0.68 12.07
CA ALA A 445 39.11 0.42 11.99
C ALA A 445 39.97 1.64 12.33
N LEU A 446 39.54 2.85 11.96
CA LEU A 446 40.21 4.09 12.32
C LEU A 446 40.15 4.33 13.83
N ASP A 447 38.96 4.25 14.44
CA ASP A 447 38.82 4.52 15.86
C ASP A 447 39.46 3.42 16.73
N GLU A 448 39.42 2.16 16.29
CA GLU A 448 40.16 1.08 16.95
C GLU A 448 41.68 1.32 16.92
N LYS A 449 42.20 1.77 15.78
CA LYS A 449 43.61 2.16 15.68
C LYS A 449 43.93 3.32 16.64
N ASP A 450 43.06 4.33 16.72
CA ASP A 450 43.28 5.47 17.61
C ASP A 450 43.24 5.06 19.09
N LEU A 451 42.34 4.16 19.49
CA LEU A 451 42.34 3.58 20.84
C LEU A 451 43.65 2.83 21.15
N LEU A 452 44.12 2.02 20.20
CA LEU A 452 45.38 1.28 20.35
C LEU A 452 46.59 2.24 20.44
N GLN A 453 46.61 3.31 19.64
CA GLN A 453 47.65 4.35 19.70
C GLN A 453 47.64 5.11 21.02
N ALA A 454 46.45 5.34 21.61
CA ALA A 454 46.29 5.90 22.94
C ALA A 454 46.69 4.93 24.07
N GLY A 455 47.09 3.69 23.76
CA GLY A 455 47.44 2.66 24.74
C GLY A 455 46.24 2.16 25.54
N LEU A 456 45.03 2.37 25.04
CA LEU A 456 43.79 1.96 25.71
C LEU A 456 43.39 0.57 25.23
N ASP A 457 43.48 -0.41 26.14
CA ASP A 457 42.93 -1.74 25.88
C ASP A 457 41.42 -1.77 26.18
N GLN A 458 40.61 -1.79 25.13
CA GLN A 458 39.16 -1.91 25.20
C GLN A 458 38.71 -3.17 25.97
N LYS A 459 39.41 -4.31 25.83
CA LYS A 459 39.03 -5.55 26.53
C LYS A 459 39.22 -5.41 28.03
N THR A 460 40.31 -4.77 28.45
CA THR A 460 40.53 -4.42 29.86
C THR A 460 39.46 -3.44 30.38
N LEU A 461 39.10 -2.42 29.60
CA LEU A 461 38.02 -1.47 29.96
C LEU A 461 36.67 -2.18 30.17
N LEU A 462 36.29 -3.07 29.27
CA LEU A 462 35.06 -3.85 29.36
C LEU A 462 35.10 -4.82 30.56
N THR A 463 36.24 -5.45 30.83
CA THR A 463 36.37 -6.42 31.94
C THR A 463 36.15 -5.76 33.31
N ARG A 464 36.52 -4.49 33.46
CA ARG A 464 36.31 -3.71 34.70
C ARG A 464 34.86 -3.28 34.92
N GLN A 465 34.02 -3.33 33.89
CA GLN A 465 32.61 -2.92 33.99
C GLN A 465 31.72 -4.08 34.42
N SER A 466 30.80 -3.80 35.33
CA SER A 466 29.70 -4.69 35.67
C SER A 466 28.52 -4.46 34.75
N LEU A 467 27.83 -5.53 34.38
CA LEU A 467 26.54 -5.43 33.71
C LEU A 467 25.48 -5.11 34.76
N TYR A 468 24.69 -4.06 34.52
CA TYR A 468 23.56 -3.75 35.39
C TYR A 468 22.35 -4.58 34.97
N ARG A 469 21.50 -4.98 35.92
CA ARG A 469 20.21 -5.58 35.59
C ARG A 469 19.24 -4.47 35.16
N PRO A 470 18.54 -4.61 34.02
CA PRO A 470 17.55 -3.60 33.62
C PRO A 470 16.43 -3.45 34.65
N LYS A 471 15.81 -2.28 34.69
CA LYS A 471 14.69 -2.02 35.59
C LYS A 471 13.51 -2.91 35.17
N MET A 472 13.01 -3.70 36.12
CA MET A 472 11.84 -4.54 35.88
C MET A 472 10.57 -3.67 35.71
N PRO A 473 9.71 -3.94 34.71
CA PRO A 473 8.48 -3.16 34.50
C PRO A 473 7.48 -3.25 35.67
N GLY A 474 7.53 -4.34 36.46
CA GLY A 474 6.69 -4.50 37.65
C GLY A 474 6.95 -5.83 38.36
N ALA A 475 6.25 -6.07 39.46
CA ALA A 475 6.43 -7.26 40.31
C ALA A 475 6.09 -8.60 39.62
N ALA A 476 5.27 -8.57 38.55
CA ALA A 476 4.91 -9.74 37.76
C ALA A 476 5.97 -10.14 36.71
N TRP A 477 7.08 -9.41 36.62
CA TRP A 477 8.12 -9.64 35.63
C TRP A 477 9.33 -10.31 36.27
N ASN A 478 9.96 -11.24 35.55
CA ASN A 478 11.23 -11.87 35.93
C ASN A 478 12.30 -11.60 34.87
N TYR A 479 13.52 -11.33 35.32
CA TYR A 479 14.66 -11.17 34.42
C TYR A 479 15.19 -12.56 34.05
N TRP A 480 15.17 -12.89 32.76
CA TRP A 480 15.81 -14.07 32.19
C TRP A 480 16.92 -13.67 31.24
N LYS A 481 18.09 -14.29 31.40
CA LYS A 481 19.21 -14.09 30.48
C LYS A 481 18.92 -14.88 29.21
N PHE A 482 18.99 -14.21 28.05
CA PHE A 482 18.84 -14.87 26.75
C PHE A 482 19.91 -15.97 26.56
N GLN A 483 19.46 -17.19 26.21
CA GLN A 483 20.32 -18.36 26.02
C GLN A 483 20.38 -18.85 24.56
N GLY A 484 19.82 -18.08 23.61
CA GLY A 484 19.70 -18.48 22.20
C GLY A 484 18.33 -19.02 21.82
N GLU A 485 17.43 -19.21 22.79
CA GLU A 485 16.05 -19.63 22.57
C GLU A 485 15.09 -18.43 22.60
N PHE A 486 14.13 -18.41 21.68
CA PHE A 486 13.11 -17.37 21.62
C PHE A 486 11.78 -17.89 22.16
N TRP A 487 11.22 -17.17 23.12
CA TRP A 487 9.92 -17.48 23.72
C TRP A 487 8.87 -16.46 23.26
N ILE A 488 7.68 -16.93 22.92
CA ILE A 488 6.61 -16.10 22.34
C ILE A 488 6.13 -15.00 23.29
N ASP A 489 6.23 -15.20 24.59
CA ASP A 489 5.91 -14.20 25.59
C ASP A 489 7.01 -13.15 25.76
N GLU A 490 8.28 -13.49 25.50
CA GLU A 490 9.44 -12.59 25.59
C GLU A 490 9.64 -11.67 24.37
N ILE A 491 9.21 -12.08 23.18
CA ILE A 491 9.43 -11.29 21.96
C ILE A 491 8.74 -9.93 22.08
N GLY A 492 9.53 -8.87 21.89
CA GLY A 492 9.15 -7.46 22.08
C GLY A 492 9.52 -6.89 23.44
N TYR A 493 10.08 -7.70 24.35
CA TYR A 493 10.53 -7.28 25.68
C TYR A 493 12.02 -7.51 25.94
N TYR A 494 12.78 -7.89 24.91
CA TYR A 494 14.23 -8.01 25.04
C TYR A 494 14.84 -6.65 25.38
N GLN A 495 15.82 -6.68 26.29
CA GLN A 495 16.62 -5.52 26.63
C GLN A 495 18.07 -5.95 26.80
N TYR A 496 18.98 -5.28 26.09
CA TYR A 496 20.41 -5.52 26.23
C TYR A 496 20.96 -4.72 27.39
N THR A 497 21.76 -5.39 28.21
CA THR A 497 22.65 -4.75 29.17
C THR A 497 23.99 -4.61 28.49
N LEU A 498 24.35 -3.38 28.11
CA LEU A 498 25.59 -3.12 27.39
C LEU A 498 26.64 -2.58 28.34
N LYS A 499 27.86 -3.07 28.16
CA LYS A 499 29.06 -2.35 28.59
C LYS A 499 29.36 -1.27 27.55
N ARG A 500 30.00 -0.18 27.96
CA ARG A 500 30.47 0.87 27.04
C ARG A 500 31.98 0.74 26.89
N GLY A 501 32.45 0.38 25.70
CA GLY A 501 33.88 0.30 25.41
C GLY A 501 34.53 1.66 25.17
N CYS A 502 33.75 2.74 25.22
CA CYS A 502 34.24 4.07 24.90
C CYS A 502 35.16 4.59 26.00
N PRO A 503 36.28 5.23 25.64
CA PRO A 503 37.12 5.91 26.61
C PRO A 503 36.33 7.00 27.35
N ALA A 504 36.69 7.25 28.60
CA ALA A 504 36.14 8.40 29.32
C ALA A 504 36.50 9.67 28.53
N LYS A 505 35.50 10.48 28.16
CA LYS A 505 35.76 11.79 27.55
C LYS A 505 36.63 12.59 28.51
N THR A 506 37.85 12.94 28.09
CA THR A 506 38.65 13.97 28.75
C THR A 506 37.85 15.27 28.71
N ALA A 507 37.75 15.97 29.85
CA ALA A 507 36.89 17.15 30.03
C ALA A 507 37.21 18.33 29.09
N ASP A 508 38.31 18.27 28.32
CA ASP A 508 38.78 19.35 27.45
C ASP A 508 38.31 19.25 25.98
N ALA A 509 37.35 18.38 25.67
CA ALA A 509 36.72 18.31 24.36
C ALA A 509 35.19 18.46 24.46
N GLN A 510 34.76 19.70 24.74
CA GLN A 510 33.46 20.20 24.31
C GLN A 510 33.69 21.29 23.25
N PRO A 511 32.83 21.41 22.23
CA PRO A 511 32.96 22.42 21.18
C PRO A 511 32.85 23.86 21.71
#